data_AF-A0A7S0H2H8-F1
#
_entry.id   AF-A0A7S0H2H8-F1
#
_cell.length_a   1.000
_cell.length_b   1.000
_cell.length_c   1.000
_cell.angle_alpha   90.00
_cell.angle_beta   90.00
_cell.angle_gamma   90.00
#
_symmetry.space_group_name_H-M   'P 1'
#
loop_
_entity.id
_entity.type
_entity.pdbx_description
1 polymer ?
#
loop_
_entity_poly.entity_id
_entity_poly.type
_entity_poly.pdbx_seq_one_letter_code
_entity_poly.pdbx_strand_id
1 'polypeptide(L)'
;GTRETRGGFLVEGERLSAHHLKTVLESMARLSMFAPDRCSRAFAKLSAEELSPTMFHPRALMETMRTLSRGRPHPEAWARLREHAIMNISEFSPKELSTLIWLLAIGSPNKMERGKDFDKILTAVERTAKQGNLKGQDLSMILYGLAQISTSKQQENWIGESVWEALKTCAEGLADDLEPQGLSNSLWAFARLRRLPPPEFLQAVPKHAHKLFKLHLSNSAWALAKIYRHCLLRDDDSAATRVKIALSELISRAAPAIRELEPHALCNVLWAMAQVNPSFDDVKDENLNPYHAIQACAERQMDVLGPRDVTTIIWAYQRMEVQIDPRILRKLRMRTTQISRKLKAHDVALQLWAIGAGSTESIDIPGDYANVLVVRTAEVAYEMTALDIMMALRGLVALSNNALPEHSQTPSPSNDQVDSPETLETAETVEADETLETLETAEAVEADETVETLETLETVKAARIGEMSVTAETVGAAESASVTGLGETDGKWDVDGEGWRRIMRGETLQALELAVLRVAKERQIQTRELATIIWCFAVLDYMPHAETVCAIEDVGVDHLERFNTQDVVLLLWGLARLGLRGNRKLVQGLSAKARMLFIPGAPTKAKETRKMVMWALSELETREIGSKKMNSEGNR
;
A
#
# COMPACT_ATOMS: atom_id res chain seq x y z
N GLY A 1 18.17 27.17 42.83
CA GLY A 1 18.70 28.41 42.25
C GLY A 1 19.03 28.17 40.79
N THR A 2 18.56 29.00 39.88
CA THR A 2 18.85 28.89 38.44
C THR A 2 20.03 29.79 38.10
N ARG A 3 21.09 29.22 37.53
CA ARG A 3 22.19 29.98 36.94
C ARG A 3 22.16 29.76 35.43
N GLU A 4 21.95 30.83 34.68
CA GLU A 4 22.04 30.82 33.22
C GLU A 4 23.50 30.70 32.80
N THR A 5 23.83 29.62 32.10
CA THR A 5 24.99 29.60 31.20
C THR A 5 24.52 29.15 29.83
N ARG A 6 25.02 29.85 28.80
CA ARG A 6 24.78 29.60 27.38
C ARG A 6 24.83 28.09 27.08
N GLY A 7 23.66 27.50 26.77
CA GLY A 7 23.57 26.13 26.26
C GLY A 7 22.79 25.11 27.10
N GLY A 8 22.20 25.47 28.24
CA GLY A 8 21.27 24.56 28.93
C GLY A 8 21.07 24.89 30.40
N PHE A 9 19.81 24.81 30.86
CA PHE A 9 19.45 24.98 32.27
C PHE A 9 20.06 23.86 33.11
N LEU A 10 21.11 24.18 33.88
CA LEU A 10 21.69 23.29 34.89
C LEU A 10 20.86 23.37 36.18
N VAL A 11 20.19 22.27 36.50
CA VAL A 11 19.65 22.00 37.84
C VAL A 11 20.70 21.14 38.56
N GLU A 12 21.52 21.75 39.41
CA GLU A 12 22.50 21.05 40.24
C GLU A 12 21.85 20.49 41.52
N GLY A 13 22.16 19.22 41.83
CA GLY A 13 22.61 18.84 43.18
C GLY A 13 21.64 18.16 44.15
N GLU A 14 20.33 18.40 44.12
CA GLU A 14 19.41 17.82 45.13
C GLU A 14 18.28 17.02 44.47
N ARG A 15 17.81 15.95 45.13
CA ARG A 15 16.64 15.17 44.71
C ARG A 15 15.53 16.15 44.35
N LEU A 16 15.22 16.28 43.06
CA LEU A 16 14.08 17.07 42.64
C LEU A 16 12.84 16.39 43.20
N SER A 17 12.21 17.03 44.18
CA SER A 17 10.93 16.55 44.70
C SER A 17 9.90 16.50 43.56
N ALA A 18 8.90 15.64 43.71
CA ALA A 18 7.80 15.52 42.76
C ALA A 18 7.16 16.88 42.41
N HIS A 19 7.04 17.80 43.38
CA HIS A 19 6.54 19.15 43.14
C HIS A 19 7.46 19.96 42.21
N HIS A 20 8.77 19.92 42.41
CA HIS A 20 9.70 20.64 41.54
C HIS A 20 9.70 20.07 40.12
N LEU A 21 9.66 18.75 39.97
CA LEU A 21 9.56 18.09 38.66
C LEU A 21 8.26 18.47 37.96
N LYS A 22 7.13 18.42 38.66
CA LYS A 22 5.83 18.84 38.14
C LYS A 22 5.85 20.28 37.64
N THR A 23 6.31 21.23 38.46
CA THR A 23 6.36 22.64 38.08
C THR A 23 7.29 22.90 36.90
N VAL A 24 8.45 22.23 36.84
CA VAL A 24 9.38 22.33 35.70
C VAL A 24 8.75 21.79 34.43
N LEU A 25 8.13 20.60 34.48
CA LEU A 25 7.48 19.99 33.32
C LEU A 25 6.25 20.78 32.86
N GLU A 26 5.43 21.30 33.77
CA GLU A 26 4.32 22.19 33.44
C GLU A 26 4.80 23.49 32.78
N SER A 27 5.90 24.06 33.27
CA SER A 27 6.50 25.26 32.68
C SER A 27 7.07 24.98 31.28
N MET A 28 7.72 23.84 31.09
CA MET A 28 8.21 23.39 29.79
C MET A 28 7.07 23.12 28.80
N ALA A 29 5.97 22.53 29.27
CA ALA A 29 4.78 22.31 28.46
C ALA A 29 4.20 23.62 27.91
N ARG A 30 4.13 24.66 28.76
CA ARG A 30 3.64 25.99 28.39
C ARG A 30 4.58 26.72 27.43
N LEU A 31 5.87 26.43 27.50
CA LEU A 31 6.89 27.01 26.63
C LEU A 31 7.15 26.16 25.37
N SER A 32 6.39 25.08 25.16
CA SER A 32 6.58 24.12 24.05
C SER A 32 8.01 23.58 23.96
N MET A 33 8.67 23.40 25.12
CA MET A 33 10.04 22.90 25.22
C MET A 33 10.06 21.38 25.45
N PHE A 34 11.10 20.73 24.91
CA PHE A 34 11.37 19.31 25.18
C PHE A 34 11.84 19.11 26.62
N ALA A 35 11.30 18.08 27.29
CA ALA A 35 11.80 17.68 28.61
C ALA A 35 13.24 17.13 28.47
N PRO A 36 14.23 17.68 29.21
CA PRO A 36 15.57 17.14 29.24
C PRO A 36 15.56 15.70 29.75
N ASP A 37 16.45 14.87 29.20
CA ASP A 37 16.61 13.47 29.58
C ASP A 37 16.88 13.28 31.09
N ARG A 38 17.47 14.29 31.75
CA ARG A 38 17.66 14.33 33.21
C ARG A 38 16.35 14.46 33.99
N CYS A 39 15.35 15.20 33.49
CA CYS A 39 14.04 15.31 34.12
C CYS A 39 13.28 13.99 34.07
N SER A 40 13.36 13.28 32.93
CA SER A 40 12.74 11.95 32.81
C SER A 40 13.42 10.91 33.73
N ARG A 41 14.75 10.93 33.83
CA ARG A 41 15.50 10.09 34.78
C ARG A 41 15.27 10.45 36.25
N ALA A 42 15.10 11.74 36.57
CA ALA A 42 14.73 12.16 37.92
C ALA A 42 13.33 11.66 38.30
N PHE A 43 12.40 11.66 37.33
CA PHE A 43 11.05 11.10 37.52
C PHE A 43 11.08 9.60 37.83
N ALA A 44 11.94 8.83 37.14
CA ALA A 44 12.10 7.40 37.40
C ALA A 44 12.51 7.08 38.86
N LYS A 45 13.17 8.03 39.53
CA LYS A 45 13.71 7.88 40.90
C LYS A 45 12.74 8.31 42.01
N LEU A 46 11.57 8.87 41.68
CA LEU A 46 10.57 9.26 42.68
C LEU A 46 10.06 8.02 43.44
N SER A 47 9.64 8.18 44.70
CA SER A 47 8.98 7.11 45.46
C SER A 47 7.52 6.93 45.03
N ALA A 48 6.88 5.82 45.42
CA ALA A 48 5.44 5.64 45.20
C ALA A 48 4.59 6.67 45.97
N GLU A 49 5.07 7.15 47.12
CA GLU A 49 4.43 8.20 47.93
C GLU A 49 4.52 9.57 47.26
N GLU A 50 5.63 9.88 46.60
CA GLU A 50 5.82 11.11 45.81
C GLU A 50 4.98 11.12 44.52
N LEU A 51 4.53 9.94 44.09
CA LEU A 51 3.61 9.73 42.97
C LEU A 51 2.16 9.54 43.45
N SER A 52 1.81 9.99 44.66
CA SER A 52 0.45 9.79 45.17
C SER A 52 -0.61 10.50 44.30
N PRO A 53 -1.85 9.98 44.25
CA PRO A 53 -2.96 10.64 43.54
C PRO A 53 -3.25 12.04 44.08
N THR A 54 -2.93 12.28 45.36
CA THR A 54 -3.04 13.58 46.02
C THR A 54 -2.04 14.62 45.52
N MET A 55 -0.88 14.18 44.97
CA MET A 55 0.16 15.06 44.44
C MET A 55 0.08 15.21 42.91
N PHE A 56 -0.27 14.12 42.21
CA PHE A 56 -0.49 14.07 40.77
C PHE A 56 -1.95 13.77 40.42
N HIS A 57 -2.82 14.75 40.62
CA HIS A 57 -4.20 14.70 40.11
C HIS A 57 -4.21 14.41 38.59
N PRO A 58 -5.23 13.70 38.02
CA PRO A 58 -5.37 13.38 36.61
C PRO A 58 -4.82 14.43 35.61
N ARG A 59 -5.28 15.68 35.67
CA ARG A 59 -4.77 16.78 34.84
C ARG A 59 -3.25 16.99 34.89
N ALA A 60 -2.65 16.97 36.08
CA ALA A 60 -1.21 17.16 36.25
C ALA A 60 -0.40 15.97 35.72
N LEU A 61 -0.93 14.76 35.92
CA LEU A 61 -0.36 13.53 35.37
C LEU A 61 -0.35 13.58 33.83
N MET A 62 -1.47 14.01 33.24
CA MET A 62 -1.63 14.17 31.81
C MET A 62 -0.67 15.19 31.18
N GLU A 63 -0.49 16.34 31.82
CA GLU A 63 0.47 17.35 31.34
C GLU A 63 1.91 16.85 31.45
N THR A 64 2.22 16.12 32.53
CA THR A 64 3.52 15.49 32.75
C THR A 64 3.82 14.47 31.65
N MET A 65 2.88 13.55 31.40
CA MET A 65 3.01 12.55 30.34
C MET A 65 3.12 13.20 28.96
N ARG A 66 2.33 14.23 28.65
CA ARG A 66 2.41 14.97 27.38
C ARG A 66 3.75 15.64 27.17
N THR A 67 4.31 16.21 28.22
CA THR A 67 5.62 16.89 28.14
C THR A 67 6.74 15.89 27.92
N LEU A 68 6.66 14.73 28.57
CA LEU A 68 7.62 13.64 28.41
C LEU A 68 7.50 12.95 27.04
N SER A 69 6.30 12.80 26.48
CA SER A 69 6.08 12.15 25.19
C SER A 69 6.58 12.96 23.99
N ARG A 70 6.79 14.28 24.14
CA ARG A 70 7.44 15.11 23.12
C ARG A 70 8.92 14.80 22.95
N GLY A 71 9.56 14.19 23.95
CA GLY A 71 10.95 13.73 23.90
C GLY A 71 11.05 12.21 23.82
N ARG A 72 12.21 11.66 24.19
CA ARG A 72 12.36 10.22 24.47
C ARG A 72 12.21 9.99 25.97
N PRO A 73 11.03 9.56 26.47
CA PRO A 73 10.85 9.33 27.89
C PRO A 73 11.70 8.14 28.35
N HIS A 74 12.27 8.23 29.54
CA HIS A 74 12.94 7.12 30.20
C HIS A 74 11.93 5.98 30.41
N PRO A 75 12.23 4.73 29.98
CA PRO A 75 11.25 3.63 29.97
C PRO A 75 10.59 3.37 31.33
N GLU A 76 11.37 3.42 32.41
CA GLU A 76 10.88 3.21 33.77
C GLU A 76 10.00 4.36 34.28
N ALA A 77 10.32 5.62 33.90
CA ALA A 77 9.48 6.75 34.27
C ALA A 77 8.12 6.67 33.57
N TRP A 78 8.13 6.30 32.29
CA TRP A 78 6.91 6.11 31.50
C TRP A 78 6.05 4.96 32.04
N ALA A 79 6.66 3.82 32.37
CA ALA A 79 5.96 2.66 32.94
C ALA A 79 5.25 3.02 34.25
N ARG A 80 5.93 3.74 35.15
CA ARG A 80 5.37 4.16 36.44
C ARG A 80 4.24 5.18 36.29
N LEU A 81 4.38 6.16 35.38
CA LEU A 81 3.32 7.11 35.06
C LEU A 81 2.08 6.41 34.50
N ARG A 82 2.29 5.47 33.58
CA ARG A 82 1.24 4.64 33.00
C ARG A 82 0.53 3.82 34.07
N GLU A 83 1.26 3.11 34.92
CA GLU A 83 0.67 2.31 36.01
C GLU A 83 -0.16 3.18 36.95
N HIS A 84 0.38 4.35 37.34
CA HIS A 84 -0.34 5.30 38.18
C HIS A 84 -1.61 5.84 37.51
N ALA A 85 -1.56 6.17 36.22
CA ALA A 85 -2.72 6.62 35.45
C ALA A 85 -3.80 5.54 35.38
N ILE A 86 -3.41 4.29 35.13
CA ILE A 86 -4.32 3.15 35.00
C ILE A 86 -4.92 2.75 36.35
N MET A 87 -4.18 2.87 37.45
CA MET A 87 -4.71 2.65 38.81
C MET A 87 -5.83 3.63 39.17
N ASN A 88 -5.71 4.89 38.76
CA ASN A 88 -6.66 5.96 39.10
C ASN A 88 -7.61 6.31 37.95
N ILE A 89 -7.71 5.47 36.93
CA ILE A 89 -8.45 5.76 35.68
C ILE A 89 -9.94 6.05 35.90
N SER A 90 -10.51 5.60 37.01
CA SER A 90 -11.90 5.90 37.40
C SER A 90 -12.15 7.36 37.75
N GLU A 91 -11.12 8.13 38.12
CA GLU A 91 -11.22 9.54 38.52
C GLU A 91 -11.16 10.50 37.32
N PHE A 92 -10.85 9.99 36.12
CA PHE A 92 -10.64 10.82 34.94
C PHE A 92 -11.97 11.29 34.36
N SER A 93 -12.06 12.58 34.08
CA SER A 93 -13.14 13.14 33.27
C SER A 93 -13.05 12.63 31.81
N PRO A 94 -14.14 12.72 31.02
CA PRO A 94 -14.13 12.36 29.60
C PRO A 94 -12.92 12.89 28.80
N LYS A 95 -12.60 14.17 29.00
CA LYS A 95 -11.48 14.85 28.34
C LYS A 95 -10.11 14.35 28.80
N GLU A 96 -9.98 14.06 30.09
CA GLU A 96 -8.72 13.54 30.63
C GLU A 96 -8.51 12.09 30.17
N LEU A 97 -9.58 11.28 30.14
CA LEU A 97 -9.52 9.90 29.67
C LEU A 97 -9.18 9.81 28.17
N SER A 98 -9.84 10.60 27.33
CA SER A 98 -9.57 10.65 25.89
C SER A 98 -8.13 11.05 25.59
N THR A 99 -7.64 12.05 26.32
CA THR A 99 -6.24 12.48 26.23
C THR A 99 -5.29 11.40 26.76
N LEU A 100 -5.63 10.67 27.84
CA LEU A 100 -4.79 9.60 28.39
C LEU A 100 -4.58 8.51 27.35
N ILE A 101 -5.65 8.06 26.72
CA ILE A 101 -5.62 6.99 25.71
C ILE A 101 -4.76 7.42 24.51
N TRP A 102 -4.89 8.68 24.07
CA TRP A 102 -4.03 9.25 23.04
C TRP A 102 -2.54 9.31 23.46
N LEU A 103 -2.23 9.71 24.70
CA LEU A 103 -0.84 9.72 25.18
C LEU A 103 -0.24 8.32 25.30
N LEU A 104 -1.03 7.35 25.75
CA LEU A 104 -0.61 5.95 25.83
C LEU A 104 -0.27 5.38 24.46
N ALA A 105 -1.01 5.80 23.43
CA ALA A 105 -0.77 5.44 22.04
C ALA A 105 0.55 5.99 21.49
N ILE A 106 0.89 7.25 21.81
CA ILE A 106 2.11 7.89 21.29
C ILE A 106 3.36 7.43 22.06
N GLY A 107 3.29 7.35 23.38
CA GLY A 107 4.48 7.09 24.21
C GLY A 107 4.86 5.62 24.38
N SER A 108 4.13 4.69 23.76
CA SER A 108 4.44 3.26 23.81
C SER A 108 4.83 2.76 22.41
N PRO A 109 6.11 2.88 22.00
CA PRO A 109 6.56 2.34 20.70
C PRO A 109 6.41 0.80 20.63
N ASN A 110 6.34 0.14 21.79
CA ASN A 110 5.88 -1.24 21.90
C ASN A 110 4.36 -1.23 22.16
N LYS A 111 3.60 -1.69 21.17
CA LYS A 111 2.15 -1.88 21.19
C LYS A 111 1.72 -2.59 22.50
N MET A 112 0.67 -2.12 23.18
CA MET A 112 0.31 -2.63 24.51
C MET A 112 -0.32 -4.03 24.40
N GLU A 113 0.17 -4.99 25.19
CA GLU A 113 -0.39 -6.34 25.25
C GLU A 113 -1.75 -6.34 25.97
N ARG A 114 -2.63 -7.29 25.62
CA ARG A 114 -3.89 -7.49 26.34
C ARG A 114 -3.56 -7.96 27.74
N GLY A 115 -4.14 -7.31 28.74
CA GLY A 115 -4.01 -7.70 30.13
C GLY A 115 -4.90 -6.85 31.02
N LYS A 116 -4.78 -7.07 32.33
CA LYS A 116 -5.61 -6.41 33.35
C LYS A 116 -5.65 -4.89 33.22
N ASP A 117 -4.52 -4.28 32.83
CA ASP A 117 -4.40 -2.84 32.68
C ASP A 117 -5.15 -2.31 31.45
N PHE A 118 -5.13 -3.03 30.33
CA PHE A 118 -5.95 -2.68 29.17
C PHE A 118 -7.44 -2.92 29.43
N ASP A 119 -7.79 -4.01 30.13
CA ASP A 119 -9.18 -4.29 30.52
C ASP A 119 -9.77 -3.16 31.38
N LYS A 120 -8.98 -2.59 32.29
CA LYS A 120 -9.35 -1.40 33.07
C LYS A 120 -9.58 -0.18 32.17
N ILE A 121 -8.73 0.05 31.18
CA ILE A 121 -8.90 1.13 30.20
C ILE A 121 -10.22 0.96 29.44
N LEU A 122 -10.47 -0.24 28.92
CA LEU A 122 -11.71 -0.52 28.19
C LEU A 122 -12.96 -0.35 29.05
N THR A 123 -12.92 -0.81 30.30
CA THR A 123 -14.03 -0.63 31.25
C THR A 123 -14.27 0.86 31.53
N ALA A 124 -13.21 1.66 31.67
CA ALA A 124 -13.32 3.11 31.85
C ALA A 124 -13.87 3.82 30.61
N VAL A 125 -13.44 3.41 29.41
CA VAL A 125 -13.97 3.89 28.12
C VAL A 125 -15.45 3.56 28.00
N GLU A 126 -15.83 2.31 28.22
CA GLU A 126 -17.22 1.84 28.13
C GLU A 126 -18.13 2.61 29.08
N ARG A 127 -17.71 2.77 30.35
CA ARG A 127 -18.44 3.57 31.34
C ARG A 127 -18.62 5.01 30.86
N THR A 128 -17.56 5.63 30.36
CA THR A 128 -17.57 7.04 29.96
C THR A 128 -18.41 7.26 28.69
N ALA A 129 -18.34 6.34 27.73
CA ALA A 129 -19.19 6.34 26.54
C ALA A 129 -20.67 6.19 26.91
N LYS A 130 -21.01 5.22 27.77
CA LYS A 130 -22.39 4.99 28.24
C LYS A 130 -22.99 6.15 29.05
N GLN A 131 -22.16 6.99 29.66
CA GLN A 131 -22.62 8.20 30.37
C GLN A 131 -23.12 9.30 29.41
N GLY A 132 -22.81 9.24 28.11
CA GLY A 132 -23.32 10.18 27.11
C GLY A 132 -22.72 11.59 27.16
N ASN A 133 -21.65 11.81 27.92
CA ASN A 133 -21.02 13.12 28.11
C ASN A 133 -19.78 13.35 27.23
N LEU A 134 -19.52 12.47 26.25
CA LEU A 134 -18.40 12.63 25.31
C LEU A 134 -18.68 13.79 24.34
N LYS A 135 -17.66 14.61 24.06
CA LYS A 135 -17.68 15.52 22.92
C LYS A 135 -17.04 14.86 21.70
N GLY A 136 -17.26 15.44 20.50
CA GLY A 136 -16.67 14.94 19.26
C GLY A 136 -15.13 14.78 19.33
N GLN A 137 -14.44 15.74 19.93
CA GLN A 137 -12.98 15.64 20.15
C GLN A 137 -12.62 14.43 21.02
N ASP A 138 -13.34 14.21 22.13
CA ASP A 138 -13.08 13.10 23.05
C ASP A 138 -13.26 11.74 22.37
N LEU A 139 -14.36 11.59 21.61
CA LEU A 139 -14.63 10.39 20.85
C LEU A 139 -13.51 10.09 19.85
N SER A 140 -13.12 11.10 19.05
CA SER A 140 -12.09 10.91 18.02
C SER A 140 -10.73 10.53 18.61
N MET A 141 -10.36 11.09 19.76
CA MET A 141 -9.11 10.76 20.46
C MET A 141 -9.14 9.36 21.06
N ILE A 142 -10.29 8.94 21.62
CA ILE A 142 -10.46 7.57 22.12
C ILE A 142 -10.34 6.57 20.97
N LEU A 143 -11.07 6.78 19.87
CA LEU A 143 -11.04 5.90 18.70
C LEU A 143 -9.62 5.81 18.13
N TYR A 144 -8.97 6.96 17.90
CA TYR A 144 -7.61 7.01 17.36
C TYR A 144 -6.61 6.30 18.29
N GLY A 145 -6.62 6.59 19.58
CA GLY A 145 -5.69 5.99 20.51
C GLY A 145 -5.90 4.48 20.67
N LEU A 146 -7.15 4.00 20.70
CA LEU A 146 -7.44 2.56 20.71
C LEU A 146 -6.95 1.88 19.42
N ALA A 147 -7.15 2.51 18.26
CA ALA A 147 -6.66 2.00 16.97
C ALA A 147 -5.13 1.93 16.90
N GLN A 148 -4.43 2.93 17.45
CA GLN A 148 -2.98 2.98 17.47
C GLN A 148 -2.37 1.94 18.45
N ILE A 149 -3.00 1.76 19.62
CA ILE A 149 -2.56 0.79 20.63
C ILE A 149 -2.83 -0.65 20.18
N SER A 150 -3.90 -0.87 19.41
CA SER A 150 -4.24 -2.21 18.89
C SER A 150 -3.17 -2.73 17.91
N THR A 151 -2.70 -3.96 18.11
CA THR A 151 -1.74 -4.59 17.20
C THR A 151 -2.43 -5.11 15.95
N SER A 152 -1.85 -4.86 14.78
CA SER A 152 -2.33 -5.40 13.49
C SER A 152 -2.24 -6.93 13.36
N LYS A 153 -1.57 -7.61 14.30
CA LYS A 153 -1.26 -9.05 14.23
C LYS A 153 -2.14 -9.96 15.11
N GLN A 154 -3.03 -9.44 15.97
CA GLN A 154 -3.83 -10.30 16.86
C GLN A 154 -5.32 -9.90 16.99
N GLN A 155 -6.17 -10.89 16.66
CA GLN A 155 -7.58 -11.13 17.01
C GLN A 155 -8.63 -10.02 16.73
N GLU A 156 -9.67 -10.39 15.96
CA GLU A 156 -10.80 -9.55 15.50
C GLU A 156 -11.69 -8.95 16.61
N ASN A 157 -11.44 -9.23 17.89
CA ASN A 157 -12.28 -8.77 19.00
C ASN A 157 -11.51 -8.12 20.16
N TRP A 158 -10.37 -7.49 19.86
CA TRP A 158 -9.51 -6.90 20.88
C TRP A 158 -10.11 -5.71 21.66
N ILE A 159 -11.16 -5.03 21.18
CA ILE A 159 -11.82 -3.96 21.97
C ILE A 159 -12.95 -4.53 22.83
N GLY A 160 -13.51 -5.68 22.44
CA GLY A 160 -14.72 -6.25 23.03
C GLY A 160 -15.99 -5.58 22.51
N GLU A 161 -17.00 -6.39 22.23
CA GLU A 161 -18.23 -5.94 21.56
C GLU A 161 -19.01 -4.89 22.38
N SER A 162 -19.01 -4.98 23.71
CA SER A 162 -19.75 -4.01 24.54
C SER A 162 -19.14 -2.61 24.52
N VAL A 163 -17.81 -2.52 24.55
CA VAL A 163 -17.09 -1.24 24.45
C VAL A 163 -17.30 -0.65 23.05
N TRP A 164 -17.22 -1.50 22.03
CA TRP A 164 -17.45 -1.10 20.64
C TRP A 164 -18.85 -0.53 20.44
N GLU A 165 -19.89 -1.23 20.91
CA GLU A 165 -21.26 -0.77 20.75
C GLU A 165 -21.50 0.58 21.47
N ALA A 166 -20.91 0.76 22.65
CA ALA A 166 -20.98 2.05 23.35
C ALA A 166 -20.33 3.20 22.55
N LEU A 167 -19.15 2.96 21.97
CA LEU A 167 -18.46 3.95 21.13
C LEU A 167 -19.22 4.22 19.82
N LYS A 168 -19.84 3.19 19.25
CA LYS A 168 -20.67 3.30 18.05
C LYS A 168 -21.91 4.18 18.31
N THR A 169 -22.63 3.96 19.41
CA THR A 169 -23.75 4.84 19.81
C THR A 169 -23.30 6.28 20.01
N CYS A 170 -22.12 6.51 20.61
CA CYS A 170 -21.57 7.87 20.70
C CYS A 170 -21.24 8.45 19.32
N ALA A 171 -20.68 7.65 18.41
CA ALA A 171 -20.38 8.08 17.04
C ALA A 171 -21.63 8.44 16.25
N GLU A 172 -22.73 7.69 16.42
CA GLU A 172 -24.05 8.01 15.84
C GLU A 172 -24.54 9.39 16.28
N GLY A 173 -24.51 9.65 17.61
CA GLY A 173 -25.01 10.90 18.16
C GLY A 173 -24.13 12.13 17.90
N LEU A 174 -22.81 11.95 17.73
CA LEU A 174 -21.84 13.03 17.57
C LEU A 174 -21.42 13.27 16.11
N ALA A 175 -21.95 12.49 15.17
CA ALA A 175 -21.50 12.47 13.78
C ALA A 175 -21.52 13.86 13.11
N ASP A 176 -22.56 14.65 13.35
CA ASP A 176 -22.74 15.99 12.75
C ASP A 176 -21.91 17.10 13.43
N ASP A 177 -21.46 16.87 14.66
CA ASP A 177 -20.75 17.86 15.48
C ASP A 177 -19.21 17.69 15.44
N LEU A 178 -18.72 16.74 14.66
CA LEU A 178 -17.28 16.48 14.56
C LEU A 178 -16.58 17.60 13.80
N GLU A 179 -15.49 18.09 14.37
CA GLU A 179 -14.54 18.93 13.65
C GLU A 179 -13.84 18.12 12.54
N PRO A 180 -13.33 18.76 11.49
CA PRO A 180 -12.66 18.10 10.36
C PRO A 180 -11.59 17.07 10.78
N GLN A 181 -10.75 17.44 11.74
CA GLN A 181 -9.73 16.55 12.28
C GLN A 181 -10.35 15.37 13.05
N GLY A 182 -11.37 15.62 13.85
CA GLY A 182 -12.06 14.58 14.62
C GLY A 182 -12.77 13.56 13.72
N LEU A 183 -13.40 14.01 12.65
CA LEU A 183 -14.03 13.15 11.64
C LEU A 183 -12.99 12.27 10.94
N SER A 184 -11.91 12.89 10.46
CA SER A 184 -10.83 12.19 9.75
C SER A 184 -10.15 11.15 10.63
N ASN A 185 -9.84 11.48 11.89
CA ASN A 185 -9.24 10.56 12.85
C ASN A 185 -10.17 9.39 13.20
N SER A 186 -11.47 9.67 13.33
CA SER A 186 -12.47 8.64 13.61
C SER A 186 -12.59 7.65 12.44
N LEU A 187 -12.67 8.15 11.20
CA LEU A 187 -12.68 7.32 9.99
C LEU A 187 -11.42 6.45 9.88
N TRP A 188 -10.25 7.04 10.12
CA TRP A 188 -8.99 6.30 10.13
C TRP A 188 -8.99 5.19 11.18
N ALA A 189 -9.50 5.48 12.38
CA ALA A 189 -9.62 4.49 13.45
C ALA A 189 -10.58 3.35 13.08
N PHE A 190 -11.75 3.64 12.48
CA PHE A 190 -12.67 2.62 11.97
C PHE A 190 -11.97 1.70 10.95
N ALA A 191 -11.24 2.28 10.00
CA ALA A 191 -10.47 1.53 9.00
C ALA A 191 -9.42 0.61 9.66
N ARG A 192 -8.58 1.16 10.54
CA ARG A 192 -7.50 0.41 11.21
C ARG A 192 -8.03 -0.70 12.12
N LEU A 193 -9.14 -0.45 12.82
CA LEU A 193 -9.80 -1.42 13.69
C LEU A 193 -10.58 -2.49 12.91
N ARG A 194 -10.71 -2.38 11.59
CA ARG A 194 -11.54 -3.25 10.73
C ARG A 194 -12.99 -3.34 11.24
N ARG A 195 -13.50 -2.21 11.73
CA ARG A 195 -14.87 -2.07 12.24
C ARG A 195 -15.61 -1.02 11.42
N LEU A 196 -16.88 -1.30 11.14
CA LEU A 196 -17.71 -0.43 10.33
C LEU A 196 -18.16 0.80 11.14
N PRO A 197 -18.04 2.02 10.59
CA PRO A 197 -18.74 3.17 11.13
C PRO A 197 -20.26 2.93 11.08
N PRO A 198 -21.03 3.49 12.03
CA PRO A 198 -22.48 3.37 11.99
C PRO A 198 -23.07 4.09 10.76
N PRO A 199 -24.24 3.67 10.26
CA PRO A 199 -24.85 4.24 9.05
C PRO A 199 -25.04 5.77 9.13
N GLU A 200 -25.49 6.29 10.27
CA GLU A 200 -25.71 7.70 10.54
C GLU A 200 -24.40 8.49 10.46
N PHE A 201 -23.30 7.90 10.92
CA PHE A 201 -21.97 8.47 10.80
C PHE A 201 -21.56 8.59 9.33
N LEU A 202 -21.73 7.53 8.54
CA LEU A 202 -21.45 7.56 7.09
C LEU A 202 -22.31 8.61 6.36
N GLN A 203 -23.58 8.78 6.75
CA GLN A 203 -24.47 9.80 6.19
C GLN A 203 -24.06 11.23 6.57
N ALA A 204 -23.41 11.42 7.72
CA ALA A 204 -22.91 12.72 8.16
C ALA A 204 -21.60 13.13 7.45
N VAL A 205 -20.77 12.16 7.01
CA VAL A 205 -19.46 12.44 6.39
C VAL A 205 -19.56 13.49 5.27
N PRO A 206 -20.45 13.38 4.27
CA PRO A 206 -20.49 14.34 3.17
C PRO A 206 -20.95 15.74 3.59
N LYS A 207 -21.68 15.87 4.71
CA LYS A 207 -22.07 17.18 5.24
C LYS A 207 -20.85 18.01 5.67
N HIS A 208 -19.75 17.35 6.02
CA HIS A 208 -18.50 17.98 6.44
C HIS A 208 -17.56 18.34 5.29
N ALA A 209 -17.90 18.02 4.04
CA ALA A 209 -17.02 18.22 2.87
C ALA A 209 -16.44 19.63 2.79
N HIS A 210 -17.26 20.66 3.02
CA HIS A 210 -16.87 22.07 3.00
C HIS A 210 -15.94 22.49 4.16
N LYS A 211 -15.78 21.66 5.19
CA LYS A 211 -14.85 21.89 6.32
C LYS A 211 -13.57 21.06 6.19
N LEU A 212 -13.58 20.02 5.34
CA LEU A 212 -12.45 19.11 5.12
C LEU A 212 -11.51 19.70 4.07
N PHE A 213 -10.44 20.36 4.52
CA PHE A 213 -9.40 20.88 3.63
C PHE A 213 -8.09 20.11 3.81
N LYS A 214 -7.32 20.00 2.71
CA LYS A 214 -5.97 19.42 2.68
C LYS A 214 -5.94 17.97 3.19
N LEU A 215 -5.06 17.70 4.16
CA LEU A 215 -4.84 16.44 4.87
C LEU A 215 -6.13 15.74 5.33
N HIS A 216 -7.12 16.47 5.83
CA HIS A 216 -8.32 15.84 6.41
C HIS A 216 -9.21 15.20 5.34
N LEU A 217 -9.28 15.81 4.14
CA LEU A 217 -10.03 15.25 3.02
C LEU A 217 -9.34 13.98 2.50
N SER A 218 -8.02 14.05 2.27
CA SER A 218 -7.25 12.90 1.79
C SER A 218 -7.30 11.71 2.74
N ASN A 219 -7.16 11.96 4.06
CA ASN A 219 -7.21 10.89 5.05
C ASN A 219 -8.62 10.29 5.18
N SER A 220 -9.67 11.11 5.09
CA SER A 220 -11.05 10.62 5.12
C SER A 220 -11.36 9.76 3.89
N ALA A 221 -10.94 10.18 2.70
CA ALA A 221 -11.09 9.41 1.47
C ALA A 221 -10.34 8.07 1.55
N TRP A 222 -9.06 8.10 1.97
CA TRP A 222 -8.25 6.90 2.16
C TRP A 222 -8.90 5.92 3.15
N ALA A 223 -9.38 6.42 4.29
CA ALA A 223 -10.00 5.60 5.31
C ALA A 223 -11.30 4.95 4.81
N LEU A 224 -12.14 5.70 4.10
CA LEU A 224 -13.36 5.16 3.48
C LEU A 224 -13.03 4.07 2.45
N ALA A 225 -11.99 4.24 1.62
CA ALA A 225 -11.56 3.22 0.67
C ALA A 225 -11.08 1.93 1.37
N LYS A 226 -10.32 2.04 2.47
CA LYS A 226 -9.93 0.86 3.27
C LYS A 226 -11.14 0.18 3.92
N ILE A 227 -12.08 0.94 4.48
CA ILE A 227 -13.34 0.40 5.04
C ILE A 227 -14.15 -0.30 3.95
N TYR A 228 -14.29 0.29 2.76
CA TYR A 228 -14.99 -0.29 1.62
C TYR A 228 -14.47 -1.68 1.29
N ARG A 229 -13.14 -1.83 1.20
CA ARG A 229 -12.53 -3.12 0.92
C ARG A 229 -12.72 -4.13 2.05
N HIS A 230 -12.72 -3.69 3.31
CA HIS A 230 -13.08 -4.58 4.42
C HIS A 230 -14.53 -5.07 4.34
N CYS A 231 -15.45 -4.29 3.77
CA CYS A 231 -16.82 -4.75 3.49
C CYS A 231 -16.82 -5.84 2.41
N LEU A 232 -16.06 -5.65 1.33
CA LEU A 232 -15.96 -6.63 0.23
C LEU A 232 -15.39 -7.97 0.73
N LEU A 233 -14.32 -7.94 1.53
CA LEU A 233 -13.73 -9.15 2.13
C LEU A 233 -14.66 -9.90 3.09
N ARG A 234 -15.74 -9.27 3.55
CA ARG A 234 -16.75 -9.86 4.44
C ARG A 234 -18.05 -10.20 3.73
N ASP A 235 -18.10 -10.06 2.40
CA ASP A 235 -19.29 -10.23 1.58
C ASP A 235 -20.49 -9.36 2.08
N ASP A 236 -20.23 -8.18 2.66
CA ASP A 236 -21.26 -7.24 3.13
C ASP A 236 -21.51 -6.14 2.08
N ASP A 237 -22.22 -6.53 1.01
CA ASP A 237 -22.57 -5.65 -0.11
C ASP A 237 -23.34 -4.40 0.34
N SER A 238 -24.16 -4.54 1.40
CA SER A 238 -24.96 -3.44 1.93
C SER A 238 -24.08 -2.38 2.57
N ALA A 239 -23.11 -2.78 3.39
CA ALA A 239 -22.13 -1.87 3.98
C ALA A 239 -21.19 -1.29 2.92
N ALA A 240 -20.71 -2.10 1.97
CA ALA A 240 -19.88 -1.65 0.86
C ALA A 240 -20.60 -0.54 0.07
N THR A 241 -21.88 -0.73 -0.23
CA THR A 241 -22.71 0.27 -0.92
C THR A 241 -22.84 1.56 -0.12
N ARG A 242 -23.08 1.51 1.20
CA ARG A 242 -23.15 2.72 2.04
C ARG A 242 -21.84 3.50 2.06
N VAL A 243 -20.71 2.81 2.17
CA VAL A 243 -19.37 3.43 2.16
C VAL A 243 -19.08 4.07 0.80
N LYS A 244 -19.43 3.37 -0.29
CA LYS A 244 -19.31 3.89 -1.65
C LYS A 244 -20.12 5.17 -1.83
N ILE A 245 -21.38 5.19 -1.41
CA ILE A 245 -22.23 6.39 -1.45
C ILE A 245 -21.62 7.54 -0.62
N ALA A 246 -21.15 7.25 0.60
CA ALA A 246 -20.54 8.25 1.46
C ALA A 246 -19.28 8.86 0.85
N LEU A 247 -18.41 8.05 0.23
CA LEU A 247 -17.22 8.53 -0.47
C LEU A 247 -17.60 9.35 -1.70
N SER A 248 -18.52 8.85 -2.54
CA SER A 248 -18.96 9.57 -3.75
C SER A 248 -19.51 10.95 -3.39
N GLU A 249 -20.41 11.04 -2.42
CA GLU A 249 -21.03 12.31 -2.04
C GLU A 249 -20.02 13.26 -1.38
N LEU A 250 -19.08 12.73 -0.57
CA LEU A 250 -17.98 13.51 0.00
C LEU A 250 -17.14 14.15 -1.11
N ILE A 251 -16.74 13.35 -2.11
CA ILE A 251 -15.87 13.79 -3.20
C ILE A 251 -16.60 14.79 -4.11
N SER A 252 -17.86 14.54 -4.46
CA SER A 252 -18.69 15.48 -5.23
C SER A 252 -18.80 16.84 -4.54
N ARG A 253 -19.08 16.86 -3.23
CA ARG A 253 -19.19 18.13 -2.46
C ARG A 253 -17.84 18.81 -2.23
N ALA A 254 -16.76 18.04 -2.19
CA ALA A 254 -15.41 18.55 -2.00
C ALA A 254 -14.72 18.95 -3.32
N ALA A 255 -15.36 18.78 -4.49
CA ALA A 255 -14.78 19.08 -5.80
C ALA A 255 -14.15 20.49 -5.92
N PRO A 256 -14.71 21.56 -5.33
CA PRO A 256 -14.03 22.86 -5.28
C PRO A 256 -12.73 22.83 -4.47
N ALA A 257 -12.73 22.19 -3.31
CA ALA A 257 -11.55 22.07 -2.44
C ALA A 257 -10.46 21.17 -3.05
N ILE A 258 -10.85 20.16 -3.84
CA ILE A 258 -9.93 19.27 -4.55
C ILE A 258 -8.99 20.05 -5.49
N ARG A 259 -9.47 21.14 -6.10
CA ARG A 259 -8.69 21.99 -7.00
C ARG A 259 -7.51 22.69 -6.33
N GLU A 260 -7.52 22.78 -5.01
CA GLU A 260 -6.51 23.46 -4.20
C GLU A 260 -5.62 22.50 -3.40
N LEU A 261 -5.80 21.18 -3.56
CA LEU A 261 -4.99 20.20 -2.86
C LEU A 261 -3.51 20.26 -3.27
N GLU A 262 -2.66 19.82 -2.34
CA GLU A 262 -1.26 19.51 -2.61
C GLU A 262 -1.16 18.14 -3.31
N PRO A 263 -0.12 17.90 -4.13
CA PRO A 263 0.00 16.68 -4.95
C PRO A 263 -0.23 15.37 -4.19
N HIS A 264 0.37 15.21 -3.01
CA HIS A 264 0.22 14.01 -2.20
C HIS A 264 -1.23 13.81 -1.70
N ALA A 265 -1.88 14.89 -1.25
CA ALA A 265 -3.28 14.83 -0.81
C ALA A 265 -4.23 14.54 -1.98
N LEU A 266 -3.96 15.12 -3.15
CA LEU A 266 -4.67 14.86 -4.40
C LEU A 266 -4.58 13.38 -4.79
N CYS A 267 -3.37 12.81 -4.77
CA CYS A 267 -3.14 11.40 -5.11
C CYS A 267 -3.83 10.45 -4.14
N ASN A 268 -3.90 10.77 -2.84
CA ASN A 268 -4.62 9.96 -1.87
C ASN A 268 -6.14 9.95 -2.10
N VAL A 269 -6.73 11.10 -2.46
CA VAL A 269 -8.15 11.16 -2.85
C VAL A 269 -8.39 10.34 -4.11
N LEU A 270 -7.54 10.51 -5.13
CA LEU A 270 -7.66 9.80 -6.40
C LEU A 270 -7.43 8.29 -6.25
N TRP A 271 -6.48 7.88 -5.43
CA TRP A 271 -6.27 6.47 -5.07
C TRP A 271 -7.53 5.89 -4.42
N ALA A 272 -8.13 6.61 -3.47
CA ALA A 272 -9.36 6.18 -2.82
C ALA A 272 -10.52 6.01 -3.82
N MET A 273 -10.63 6.92 -4.79
CA MET A 273 -11.59 6.77 -5.89
C MET A 273 -11.31 5.51 -6.69
N ALA A 274 -10.06 5.26 -7.06
CA ALA A 274 -9.69 4.07 -7.84
C ALA A 274 -9.97 2.75 -7.10
N GLN A 275 -9.97 2.75 -5.77
CA GLN A 275 -10.36 1.59 -4.98
C GLN A 275 -11.87 1.34 -4.93
N VAL A 276 -12.66 2.40 -4.86
CA VAL A 276 -14.12 2.29 -4.71
C VAL A 276 -14.84 2.29 -6.07
N ASN A 277 -14.15 2.78 -7.10
CA ASN A 277 -14.61 3.04 -8.45
C ASN A 277 -16.01 3.73 -8.48
N PRO A 278 -16.14 4.94 -7.90
CA PRO A 278 -17.40 5.70 -7.91
C PRO A 278 -17.70 6.25 -9.31
N SER A 279 -18.96 6.20 -9.76
CA SER A 279 -19.36 6.90 -11.00
C SER A 279 -19.79 8.34 -10.68
N PHE A 280 -19.37 9.26 -11.54
CA PHE A 280 -19.77 10.68 -11.52
C PHE A 280 -20.29 11.14 -12.89
N ASP A 281 -20.73 10.20 -13.74
CA ASP A 281 -21.13 10.48 -15.13
C ASP A 281 -22.39 11.36 -15.20
N ASP A 282 -23.22 11.32 -14.16
CA ASP A 282 -24.40 12.16 -14.02
C ASP A 282 -24.07 13.64 -13.73
N VAL A 283 -22.83 13.94 -13.27
CA VAL A 283 -22.38 15.30 -12.97
C VAL A 283 -21.92 15.99 -14.25
N LYS A 284 -22.87 16.60 -14.95
CA LYS A 284 -22.64 17.28 -16.23
C LYS A 284 -21.86 18.60 -16.13
N ASP A 285 -21.87 19.25 -14.98
CA ASP A 285 -21.07 20.46 -14.77
C ASP A 285 -19.61 20.08 -14.55
N GLU A 286 -18.76 20.37 -15.53
CA GLU A 286 -17.32 20.14 -15.49
C GLU A 286 -16.66 20.81 -14.26
N ASN A 287 -17.21 21.92 -13.76
CA ASN A 287 -16.68 22.58 -12.57
C ASN A 287 -17.00 21.82 -11.28
N LEU A 288 -18.04 20.99 -11.27
CA LEU A 288 -18.43 20.20 -10.11
C LEU A 288 -18.00 18.73 -10.23
N ASN A 289 -17.65 18.29 -11.43
CA ASN A 289 -17.21 16.93 -11.67
C ASN A 289 -15.82 16.68 -11.03
N PRO A 290 -15.70 15.70 -10.11
CA PRO A 290 -14.44 15.41 -9.42
C PRO A 290 -13.30 14.98 -10.36
N TYR A 291 -13.60 14.29 -11.46
CA TYR A 291 -12.59 13.87 -12.43
C TYR A 291 -11.92 15.08 -13.08
N HIS A 292 -12.71 16.08 -13.49
CA HIS A 292 -12.18 17.32 -14.04
C HIS A 292 -11.47 18.18 -12.99
N ALA A 293 -11.96 18.19 -11.74
CA ALA A 293 -11.31 18.91 -10.65
C ALA A 293 -9.89 18.38 -10.36
N ILE A 294 -9.71 17.06 -10.36
CA ILE A 294 -8.41 16.42 -10.16
C ILE A 294 -7.47 16.67 -11.33
N GLN A 295 -7.95 16.53 -12.57
CA GLN A 295 -7.16 16.81 -13.77
C GLN A 295 -6.69 18.28 -13.80
N ALA A 296 -7.56 19.24 -13.51
CA ALA A 296 -7.21 20.66 -13.44
C ALA A 296 -6.20 20.95 -12.31
N CYS A 297 -6.33 20.30 -11.16
CA CYS A 297 -5.38 20.41 -10.04
C CYS A 297 -3.98 19.89 -10.45
N ALA A 298 -3.93 18.71 -11.08
CA ALA A 298 -2.70 18.11 -11.59
C ALA A 298 -2.05 18.98 -12.68
N GLU A 299 -2.83 19.52 -13.62
CA GLU A 299 -2.31 20.38 -14.68
C GLU A 299 -1.68 21.66 -14.13
N ARG A 300 -2.31 22.29 -13.14
CA ARG A 300 -1.79 23.50 -12.48
C ARG A 300 -0.47 23.27 -11.74
N GLN A 301 -0.25 22.07 -11.23
CA GLN A 301 0.93 21.71 -10.41
C GLN A 301 1.93 20.81 -11.14
N MET A 302 1.84 20.70 -12.47
CA MET A 302 2.61 19.75 -13.29
C MET A 302 4.12 19.76 -12.99
N ASP A 303 4.71 20.94 -12.77
CA ASP A 303 6.16 21.10 -12.53
C ASP A 303 6.62 20.59 -11.15
N VAL A 304 5.70 20.50 -10.19
CA VAL A 304 5.98 20.06 -8.81
C VAL A 304 5.64 18.59 -8.60
N LEU A 305 4.82 17.99 -9.47
CA LEU A 305 4.48 16.57 -9.40
C LEU A 305 5.76 15.71 -9.37
N GLY A 306 5.85 14.88 -8.33
CA GLY A 306 6.89 13.89 -8.15
C GLY A 306 6.60 12.59 -8.90
N PRO A 307 7.54 11.63 -8.90
CA PRO A 307 7.40 10.35 -9.59
C PRO A 307 6.14 9.58 -9.17
N ARG A 308 5.94 9.42 -7.85
CA ARG A 308 4.76 8.76 -7.28
C ARG A 308 3.46 9.45 -7.71
N ASP A 309 3.43 10.78 -7.70
CA ASP A 309 2.21 11.53 -8.02
C ASP A 309 1.77 11.30 -9.48
N VAL A 310 2.70 11.43 -10.43
CA VAL A 310 2.42 11.20 -11.86
C VAL A 310 1.95 9.77 -12.10
N THR A 311 2.63 8.81 -11.48
CA THR A 311 2.27 7.39 -11.56
C THR A 311 0.86 7.15 -11.03
N THR A 312 0.54 7.61 -9.82
CA THR A 312 -0.78 7.41 -9.21
C THR A 312 -1.89 8.04 -10.03
N ILE A 313 -1.65 9.21 -10.63
CA ILE A 313 -2.64 9.85 -11.51
C ILE A 313 -2.93 8.98 -12.72
N ILE A 314 -1.91 8.61 -13.50
CA ILE A 314 -2.08 7.80 -14.71
C ILE A 314 -2.75 6.46 -14.37
N TRP A 315 -2.26 5.78 -13.33
CA TRP A 315 -2.78 4.50 -12.88
C TRP A 315 -4.26 4.56 -12.47
N ALA A 316 -4.63 5.55 -11.65
CA ALA A 316 -5.96 5.61 -11.06
C ALA A 316 -7.04 5.85 -12.11
N TYR A 317 -6.81 6.78 -13.04
CA TYR A 317 -7.74 7.04 -14.15
C TYR A 317 -7.88 5.80 -15.04
N GLN A 318 -6.78 5.11 -15.33
CA GLN A 318 -6.83 3.90 -16.12
C GLN A 318 -7.64 2.80 -15.42
N ARG A 319 -7.39 2.60 -14.13
CA ARG A 319 -8.11 1.61 -13.31
C ARG A 319 -9.61 1.89 -13.23
N MET A 320 -10.01 3.15 -13.21
CA MET A 320 -11.43 3.55 -13.20
C MET A 320 -12.05 3.56 -14.60
N GLU A 321 -11.27 3.31 -15.66
CA GLU A 321 -11.69 3.43 -17.06
C GLU A 321 -12.22 4.84 -17.41
N VAL A 322 -11.67 5.86 -16.76
CA VAL A 322 -12.05 7.27 -16.97
C VAL A 322 -11.01 7.96 -17.84
N GLN A 323 -11.46 8.58 -18.93
CA GLN A 323 -10.56 9.27 -19.85
C GLN A 323 -9.88 10.49 -19.21
N ILE A 324 -8.56 10.55 -19.34
CA ILE A 324 -7.77 11.76 -19.05
C ILE A 324 -7.80 12.64 -20.29
N ASP A 325 -7.97 13.97 -20.12
CA ASP A 325 -7.78 14.93 -21.23
C ASP A 325 -6.43 14.63 -21.94
N PRO A 326 -6.44 14.35 -23.26
CA PRO A 326 -5.23 14.00 -23.99
C PRO A 326 -4.07 15.01 -23.84
N ARG A 327 -4.38 16.29 -23.65
CA ARG A 327 -3.38 17.35 -23.42
C ARG A 327 -2.71 17.17 -22.06
N ILE A 328 -3.47 16.83 -21.03
CA ILE A 328 -2.98 16.60 -19.67
C ILE A 328 -2.20 15.29 -19.62
N LEU A 329 -2.72 14.23 -20.25
CA LEU A 329 -2.01 12.95 -20.36
C LEU A 329 -0.65 13.12 -21.06
N ARG A 330 -0.59 13.89 -22.14
CA ARG A 330 0.68 14.23 -22.81
C ARG A 330 1.65 14.96 -21.86
N LYS A 331 1.17 15.92 -21.08
CA LYS A 331 1.99 16.62 -20.07
C LYS A 331 2.49 15.68 -18.97
N LEU A 332 1.65 14.78 -18.47
CA LEU A 332 2.04 13.77 -17.48
C LEU A 332 3.12 12.84 -18.03
N ARG A 333 2.96 12.35 -19.26
CA ARG A 333 3.98 11.51 -19.93
C ARG A 333 5.30 12.25 -20.14
N MET A 334 5.26 13.52 -20.58
CA MET A 334 6.47 14.37 -20.67
C MET A 334 7.10 14.61 -19.29
N ARG A 335 6.29 14.75 -18.24
CA ARG A 335 6.80 14.90 -16.88
C ARG A 335 7.51 13.62 -16.43
N THR A 336 6.97 12.43 -16.72
CA THR A 336 7.65 11.14 -16.49
C THR A 336 9.02 11.10 -17.17
N THR A 337 9.13 11.53 -18.43
CA THR A 337 10.44 11.50 -19.12
C THR A 337 11.47 12.42 -18.45
N GLN A 338 11.06 13.59 -17.96
CA GLN A 338 11.92 14.53 -17.22
C GLN A 338 12.38 14.00 -15.86
N ILE A 339 11.53 13.26 -15.15
CA ILE A 339 11.82 12.75 -13.79
C ILE A 339 12.21 11.28 -13.78
N SER A 340 12.47 10.68 -14.94
CA SER A 340 12.70 9.26 -15.15
C SER A 340 13.68 8.62 -14.18
N ARG A 341 14.83 9.27 -13.95
CA ARG A 341 15.87 8.82 -13.01
C ARG A 341 15.41 8.73 -11.54
N LYS A 342 14.34 9.44 -11.17
CA LYS A 342 13.76 9.42 -9.82
C LYS A 342 12.65 8.38 -9.66
N LEU A 343 12.19 7.75 -10.74
CA LEU A 343 11.21 6.67 -10.66
C LEU A 343 11.83 5.48 -9.93
N LYS A 344 11.14 4.99 -8.91
CA LYS A 344 11.50 3.75 -8.21
C LYS A 344 10.94 2.54 -8.97
N ALA A 345 11.41 1.35 -8.60
CA ALA A 345 10.94 0.07 -9.13
C ALA A 345 9.40 -0.02 -9.22
N HIS A 346 8.71 0.27 -8.11
CA HIS A 346 7.25 0.24 -8.06
C HIS A 346 6.59 1.27 -8.99
N ASP A 347 7.14 2.49 -9.08
CA ASP A 347 6.58 3.55 -9.93
C ASP A 347 6.61 3.14 -11.42
N VAL A 348 7.73 2.56 -11.87
CA VAL A 348 7.90 2.11 -13.25
C VAL A 348 6.93 0.98 -13.57
N ALA A 349 6.87 -0.02 -12.69
CA ALA A 349 5.98 -1.16 -12.85
C ALA A 349 4.50 -0.73 -12.92
N LEU A 350 4.09 0.22 -12.07
CA LEU A 350 2.72 0.71 -12.03
C LEU A 350 2.35 1.56 -13.25
N GLN A 351 3.28 2.36 -13.80
CA GLN A 351 3.07 3.05 -15.08
C GLN A 351 3.00 2.08 -16.26
N LEU A 352 3.84 1.04 -16.28
CA LEU A 352 3.76 -0.02 -17.29
C LEU A 352 2.45 -0.80 -17.20
N TRP A 353 1.99 -1.14 -16.00
CA TRP A 353 0.68 -1.76 -15.81
C TRP A 353 -0.44 -0.86 -16.33
N ALA A 354 -0.39 0.45 -16.06
CA ALA A 354 -1.40 1.38 -16.56
C ALA A 354 -1.42 1.47 -18.09
N ILE A 355 -0.28 1.24 -18.76
CA ILE A 355 -0.28 1.11 -20.22
C ILE A 355 -1.01 -0.15 -20.66
N GLY A 356 -0.83 -1.27 -19.96
CA GLY A 356 -1.45 -2.54 -20.31
C GLY A 356 -2.91 -2.70 -19.92
N ALA A 357 -3.37 -1.97 -18.90
CA ALA A 357 -4.79 -1.86 -18.53
C ALA A 357 -5.55 -0.82 -19.37
N GLY A 358 -4.83 -0.10 -20.25
CA GLY A 358 -5.39 0.74 -21.31
C GLY A 358 -6.47 0.03 -22.09
N SER A 359 -7.73 0.48 -22.04
CA SER A 359 -8.69 0.09 -23.08
C SER A 359 -8.08 0.48 -24.43
N THR A 360 -8.17 -0.44 -25.38
CA THR A 360 -7.53 -0.47 -26.71
C THR A 360 -7.87 0.72 -27.63
N GLU A 361 -8.49 1.78 -27.12
CA GLU A 361 -8.63 3.06 -27.80
C GLU A 361 -7.28 3.78 -27.86
N SER A 362 -6.40 3.30 -28.75
CA SER A 362 -5.50 4.07 -29.63
C SER A 362 -5.00 5.46 -29.13
N ILE A 363 -4.60 5.60 -27.87
CA ILE A 363 -3.79 6.76 -27.46
C ILE A 363 -2.36 6.37 -27.77
N ASP A 364 -1.91 6.76 -28.96
CA ASP A 364 -0.51 6.66 -29.41
C ASP A 364 0.44 6.88 -28.24
N ILE A 365 1.22 5.85 -27.91
CA ILE A 365 2.16 5.87 -26.80
C ILE A 365 3.44 6.47 -27.35
N PRO A 366 3.85 7.68 -26.94
CA PRO A 366 5.03 8.31 -27.50
C PRO A 366 6.26 7.42 -27.31
N GLY A 367 7.02 7.19 -28.38
CA GLY A 367 8.21 6.34 -28.35
C GLY A 367 9.22 6.74 -27.25
N ASP A 368 9.38 8.04 -27.00
CA ASP A 368 10.26 8.55 -25.92
C ASP A 368 9.79 8.13 -24.52
N TYR A 369 8.47 8.11 -24.29
CA TYR A 369 7.89 7.70 -23.03
C TYR A 369 8.03 6.18 -22.82
N ALA A 370 7.73 5.38 -23.85
CA ALA A 370 7.97 3.94 -23.82
C ALA A 370 9.45 3.61 -23.60
N ASN A 371 10.35 4.29 -24.30
CA ASN A 371 11.79 4.10 -24.18
C ASN A 371 12.29 4.37 -22.75
N VAL A 372 11.86 5.48 -22.15
CA VAL A 372 12.20 5.82 -20.76
C VAL A 372 11.75 4.73 -19.79
N LEU A 373 10.53 4.21 -19.92
CA LEU A 373 10.03 3.16 -19.03
C LEU A 373 10.78 1.84 -19.22
N VAL A 374 11.07 1.44 -20.47
CA VAL A 374 11.79 0.21 -20.80
C VAL A 374 13.24 0.26 -20.27
N VAL A 375 13.94 1.36 -20.50
CA VAL A 375 15.31 1.56 -20.00
C VAL A 375 15.31 1.60 -18.48
N ARG A 376 14.43 2.40 -17.87
CA ARG A 376 14.37 2.51 -16.41
C ARG A 376 14.00 1.18 -15.75
N THR A 377 13.17 0.36 -16.40
CA THR A 377 12.85 -1.00 -15.93
C THR A 377 14.10 -1.85 -15.82
N ALA A 378 14.99 -1.82 -16.82
CA ALA A 378 16.25 -2.56 -16.77
C ALA A 378 17.14 -2.10 -15.60
N GLU A 379 17.21 -0.79 -15.34
CA GLU A 379 18.01 -0.20 -14.26
C GLU A 379 17.52 -0.58 -12.86
N VAL A 380 16.19 -0.73 -12.67
CA VAL A 380 15.59 -0.97 -11.35
C VAL A 380 15.05 -2.38 -11.16
N ALA A 381 15.15 -3.26 -12.17
CA ALA A 381 14.58 -4.61 -12.15
C ALA A 381 15.00 -5.39 -10.90
N TYR A 382 16.27 -5.29 -10.50
CA TYR A 382 16.78 -6.01 -9.32
C TYR A 382 16.14 -5.55 -7.99
N GLU A 383 15.57 -4.35 -7.92
CA GLU A 383 14.86 -3.86 -6.73
C GLU A 383 13.38 -4.28 -6.70
N MET A 384 12.84 -4.74 -7.84
CA MET A 384 11.40 -5.03 -8.01
C MET A 384 10.93 -6.23 -7.19
N THR A 385 9.79 -6.10 -6.52
CA THR A 385 9.07 -7.22 -5.93
C THR A 385 8.49 -8.15 -7.01
N ALA A 386 8.04 -9.35 -6.65
CA ALA A 386 7.38 -10.26 -7.61
C ALA A 386 6.16 -9.60 -8.29
N LEU A 387 5.41 -8.79 -7.53
CA LEU A 387 4.29 -8.01 -8.04
C LEU A 387 4.74 -6.96 -9.06
N ASP A 388 5.80 -6.21 -8.75
CA ASP A 388 6.35 -5.20 -9.66
C ASP A 388 6.84 -5.83 -10.97
N ILE A 389 7.50 -6.98 -10.89
CA ILE A 389 7.97 -7.73 -12.07
C ILE A 389 6.78 -8.15 -12.93
N MET A 390 5.74 -8.72 -12.32
CA MET A 390 4.52 -9.13 -13.03
C MET A 390 3.84 -7.94 -13.73
N MET A 391 3.70 -6.81 -13.03
CA MET A 391 3.12 -5.58 -13.59
C MET A 391 3.94 -5.03 -14.75
N ALA A 392 5.27 -4.97 -14.60
CA ALA A 392 6.18 -4.53 -15.65
C ALA A 392 6.06 -5.42 -16.89
N LEU A 393 6.13 -6.75 -16.73
CA LEU A 393 6.01 -7.70 -17.84
C LEU A 393 4.67 -7.61 -18.57
N ARG A 394 3.54 -7.47 -17.85
CA ARG A 394 2.23 -7.25 -18.49
C ARG A 394 2.20 -5.95 -19.30
N GLY A 395 2.78 -4.87 -18.76
CA GLY A 395 2.89 -3.61 -19.49
C GLY A 395 3.77 -3.72 -20.74
N LEU A 396 4.86 -4.47 -20.68
CA LEU A 396 5.73 -4.73 -21.85
C LEU A 396 5.01 -5.55 -22.93
N VAL A 397 4.20 -6.54 -22.55
CA VAL A 397 3.34 -7.29 -23.49
C VAL A 397 2.37 -6.34 -24.21
N ALA A 398 1.71 -5.46 -23.47
CA ALA A 398 0.79 -4.49 -24.07
C ALA A 398 1.51 -3.50 -25.01
N LEU A 399 2.69 -3.02 -24.62
CA LEU A 399 3.54 -2.19 -25.48
C LEU A 399 3.92 -2.92 -26.78
N SER A 400 4.20 -4.23 -26.72
CA SER A 400 4.52 -5.00 -27.92
C SER A 400 3.33 -5.17 -28.87
N ASN A 401 2.12 -5.34 -28.33
CA ASN A 401 0.91 -5.58 -29.12
C ASN A 401 0.36 -4.29 -29.75
N ASN A 402 0.35 -3.18 -29.00
CA ASN A 402 -0.15 -1.88 -29.47
C ASN A 402 0.73 -1.21 -30.54
N ALA A 403 1.93 -1.75 -30.80
CA ALA A 403 2.91 -1.17 -31.73
C ALA A 403 2.96 -1.87 -33.10
N LEU A 404 1.96 -2.70 -33.44
CA LEU A 404 1.77 -3.27 -34.78
C LEU A 404 0.81 -2.36 -35.59
N PRO A 405 1.28 -1.62 -36.59
CA PRO A 405 0.37 -0.93 -37.51
C PRO A 405 -0.41 -1.97 -38.33
N GLU A 406 -1.72 -1.76 -38.52
CA GLU A 406 -2.63 -2.57 -39.36
C GLU A 406 -2.25 -2.63 -40.87
N HIS A 407 -1.05 -2.20 -41.25
CA HIS A 407 -0.59 -2.12 -42.64
C HIS A 407 0.62 -3.01 -42.91
N SER A 408 0.41 -4.32 -42.81
CA SER A 408 1.16 -5.30 -43.60
C SER A 408 0.33 -6.56 -43.83
N GLN A 409 -0.68 -6.45 -44.70
CA GLN A 409 -1.26 -7.61 -45.37
C GLN A 409 -0.17 -8.26 -46.25
N THR A 410 0.27 -9.46 -45.90
CA THR A 410 0.72 -10.49 -46.87
C THR A 410 0.34 -11.88 -46.33
N PRO A 411 0.13 -12.87 -47.21
CA PRO A 411 -1.03 -13.76 -47.16
C PRO A 411 -0.88 -14.91 -46.15
N SER A 412 -2.01 -15.33 -45.62
CA SER A 412 -2.19 -16.53 -44.81
C SER A 412 -1.49 -17.77 -45.41
N PRO A 413 -0.86 -18.59 -44.57
CA PRO A 413 -0.86 -20.03 -44.78
C PRO A 413 -1.48 -20.76 -43.58
N SER A 414 -2.47 -21.61 -43.90
CA SER A 414 -2.94 -22.79 -43.15
C SER A 414 -3.20 -22.63 -41.64
N ASN A 415 -4.41 -22.20 -41.32
CA ASN A 415 -5.39 -22.87 -40.44
C ASN A 415 -4.83 -23.90 -39.41
N ASP A 416 -4.04 -23.44 -38.43
CA ASP A 416 -3.78 -24.13 -37.14
C ASP A 416 -3.25 -23.15 -36.06
N GLN A 417 -3.61 -21.86 -36.15
CA GLN A 417 -3.34 -20.90 -35.08
C GLN A 417 -4.45 -20.98 -34.04
N VAL A 418 -4.12 -21.53 -32.86
CA VAL A 418 -4.88 -21.24 -31.64
C VAL A 418 -4.61 -19.76 -31.35
N ASP A 419 -5.65 -18.94 -31.47
CA ASP A 419 -5.60 -17.50 -31.21
C ASP A 419 -4.88 -17.23 -29.88
N SER A 420 -3.94 -16.27 -29.90
CA SER A 420 -3.37 -15.69 -28.69
C SER A 420 -4.52 -15.24 -27.77
N PRO A 421 -4.36 -15.23 -26.43
CA PRO A 421 -5.41 -14.85 -25.50
C PRO A 421 -5.64 -13.33 -25.50
N GLU A 422 -5.90 -12.74 -26.65
CA GLU A 422 -6.63 -11.49 -26.77
C GLU A 422 -8.09 -11.85 -26.53
N THR A 423 -8.73 -11.29 -25.50
CA THR A 423 -10.11 -11.56 -25.01
C THR A 423 -10.29 -12.53 -23.83
N LEU A 424 -9.58 -12.28 -22.72
CA LEU A 424 -10.12 -12.50 -21.35
C LEU A 424 -10.62 -11.17 -20.74
N GLU A 425 -11.17 -10.28 -21.57
CA GLU A 425 -11.63 -8.90 -21.25
C GLU A 425 -12.85 -8.80 -20.30
N THR A 426 -13.22 -9.83 -19.55
CA THR A 426 -14.36 -9.71 -18.59
C THR A 426 -14.03 -10.07 -17.15
N ALA A 427 -12.74 -10.22 -16.81
CA ALA A 427 -12.29 -10.45 -15.44
C ALA A 427 -11.45 -9.28 -14.88
N GLU A 428 -11.15 -8.24 -15.66
CA GLU A 428 -10.29 -7.13 -15.24
C GLU A 428 -10.81 -6.41 -13.98
N THR A 429 -12.13 -6.34 -13.80
CA THR A 429 -12.75 -5.73 -12.60
C THR A 429 -12.63 -6.58 -11.33
N VAL A 430 -12.48 -7.91 -11.45
CA VAL A 430 -12.22 -8.82 -10.31
C VAL A 430 -10.72 -9.00 -10.08
N GLU A 431 -9.92 -9.02 -11.15
CA GLU A 431 -8.46 -9.14 -11.13
C GLU A 431 -7.75 -7.91 -10.53
N ALA A 432 -8.39 -6.75 -10.67
CA ALA A 432 -8.06 -5.48 -10.04
C ALA A 432 -8.23 -5.51 -8.51
N ASP A 433 -9.08 -6.37 -7.95
CA ASP A 433 -9.40 -6.42 -6.51
C ASP A 433 -8.43 -7.33 -5.74
N GLU A 434 -7.92 -8.39 -6.39
CA GLU A 434 -6.91 -9.29 -5.80
C GLU A 434 -5.48 -8.72 -5.86
N THR A 435 -5.16 -7.83 -6.82
CA THR A 435 -3.88 -7.08 -6.84
C THR A 435 -3.76 -6.08 -5.68
N LEU A 436 -4.87 -5.78 -5.01
CA LEU A 436 -4.90 -5.00 -3.78
C LEU A 436 -4.52 -5.79 -2.53
N GLU A 437 -4.70 -7.11 -2.51
CA GLU A 437 -4.24 -7.95 -1.38
C GLU A 437 -2.71 -7.99 -1.29
N THR A 438 -2.01 -8.00 -2.43
CA THR A 438 -0.54 -7.93 -2.49
C THR A 438 -0.04 -6.52 -2.12
N LEU A 439 -0.70 -5.47 -2.60
CA LEU A 439 -0.47 -4.09 -2.15
C LEU A 439 -0.71 -3.93 -0.65
N GLU A 440 -1.66 -4.65 -0.04
CA GLU A 440 -1.84 -4.61 1.42
C GLU A 440 -0.64 -5.13 2.21
N THR A 441 0.06 -6.16 1.74
CA THR A 441 1.24 -6.65 2.47
C THR A 441 2.42 -5.67 2.41
N ALA A 442 2.53 -4.90 1.32
CA ALA A 442 3.55 -3.86 1.14
C ALA A 442 3.14 -2.52 1.76
N GLU A 443 1.89 -2.07 1.56
CA GLU A 443 1.32 -0.85 2.14
C GLU A 443 1.00 -1.00 3.63
N ALA A 444 0.71 -2.19 4.19
CA ALA A 444 0.58 -2.32 5.64
C ALA A 444 1.92 -2.13 6.36
N VAL A 445 3.03 -2.29 5.63
CA VAL A 445 4.38 -1.93 6.09
C VAL A 445 4.61 -0.42 5.94
N GLU A 446 4.22 0.21 4.82
CA GLU A 446 4.36 1.68 4.65
C GLU A 446 3.34 2.51 5.45
N ALA A 447 2.13 2.02 5.70
CA ALA A 447 1.08 2.72 6.44
C ALA A 447 1.30 2.70 7.97
N ASP A 448 2.16 1.81 8.49
CA ASP A 448 2.70 1.94 9.85
C ASP A 448 3.77 3.07 9.90
N GLU A 449 4.23 3.61 8.75
CA GLU A 449 5.24 4.68 8.65
C GLU A 449 4.70 6.09 8.31
N THR A 450 3.41 6.26 7.97
CA THR A 450 2.88 7.57 7.55
C THR A 450 2.04 8.25 8.63
N VAL A 451 2.63 9.26 9.31
CA VAL A 451 2.25 10.69 9.21
C VAL A 451 2.88 11.55 10.32
N GLU A 452 3.33 11.00 11.45
CA GLU A 452 4.12 11.74 12.47
C GLU A 452 5.56 11.21 12.67
N THR A 453 5.85 10.05 12.10
CA THR A 453 7.13 9.34 12.23
C THR A 453 8.23 9.85 11.30
N LEU A 454 7.90 10.65 10.26
CA LEU A 454 8.90 11.07 9.26
C LEU A 454 9.93 12.09 9.79
N GLU A 455 9.56 13.01 10.70
CA GLU A 455 10.56 13.92 11.31
C GLU A 455 11.47 13.21 12.32
N THR A 456 10.99 12.13 12.95
CA THR A 456 11.76 11.36 13.94
C THR A 456 12.57 10.22 13.32
N LEU A 457 12.20 9.70 12.14
CA LEU A 457 12.94 8.65 11.44
C LEU A 457 14.16 9.18 10.67
N GLU A 458 14.15 10.40 10.14
CA GLU A 458 15.36 10.98 9.51
C GLU A 458 16.48 11.17 10.54
N THR A 459 16.15 11.58 11.77
CA THR A 459 17.10 11.69 12.88
C THR A 459 17.57 10.34 13.42
N VAL A 460 16.75 9.29 13.35
CA VAL A 460 17.13 7.91 13.73
C VAL A 460 17.95 7.21 12.64
N LYS A 461 17.64 7.41 11.35
CA LYS A 461 18.46 6.89 10.24
C LYS A 461 19.85 7.55 10.22
N ALA A 462 19.94 8.85 10.51
CA ALA A 462 21.23 9.54 10.68
C ALA A 462 22.05 9.01 11.87
N ALA A 463 21.39 8.61 12.97
CA ALA A 463 22.07 8.01 14.13
C ALA A 463 22.51 6.55 13.89
N ARG A 464 21.72 5.76 13.14
CA ARG A 464 22.00 4.34 12.88
C ARG A 464 23.11 4.11 11.85
N ILE A 465 23.38 5.08 10.97
CA ILE A 465 24.54 5.08 10.06
C ILE A 465 25.85 5.31 10.83
N GLY A 466 25.81 5.90 12.03
CA GLY A 466 26.97 6.12 12.88
C GLY A 466 27.45 4.91 13.70
N GLU A 467 26.64 3.85 13.84
CA GLU A 467 26.94 2.71 14.73
C GLU A 467 27.17 1.37 14.01
N MET A 468 27.06 1.31 12.67
CA MET A 468 27.37 0.11 11.87
C MET A 468 28.60 0.34 10.98
N SER A 469 29.74 0.63 11.61
CA SER A 469 31.04 0.36 10.99
C SER A 469 31.44 -1.10 11.25
N VAL A 470 32.02 -1.76 10.25
CA VAL A 470 32.60 -3.14 10.22
C VAL A 470 31.61 -4.18 9.66
N THR A 471 31.84 -4.91 8.54
CA THR A 471 33.01 -5.23 7.71
C THR A 471 32.70 -5.10 6.20
N ALA A 472 33.59 -4.45 5.46
CA ALA A 472 33.47 -4.12 4.03
C ALA A 472 34.20 -5.13 3.10
N GLU A 473 33.95 -6.44 3.24
CA GLU A 473 34.67 -7.46 2.43
C GLU A 473 33.81 -8.32 1.50
N THR A 474 32.50 -8.10 1.43
CA THR A 474 31.63 -8.79 0.45
C THR A 474 30.95 -7.86 -0.57
N VAL A 475 31.15 -6.54 -0.44
CA VAL A 475 30.66 -5.52 -1.38
C VAL A 475 31.59 -5.35 -2.59
N GLY A 476 32.89 -5.68 -2.44
CA GLY A 476 33.89 -5.49 -3.49
C GLY A 476 33.78 -6.43 -4.71
N ALA A 477 32.94 -7.46 -4.66
CA ALA A 477 32.75 -8.39 -5.79
C ALA A 477 31.55 -8.04 -6.69
N ALA A 478 30.59 -7.23 -6.20
CA ALA A 478 29.43 -6.79 -6.99
C ALA A 478 29.71 -5.48 -7.76
N GLU A 479 30.63 -4.64 -7.27
CA GLU A 479 31.05 -3.41 -7.97
C GLU A 479 32.01 -3.65 -9.15
N SER A 480 32.63 -4.83 -9.23
CA SER A 480 33.52 -5.21 -10.36
C SER A 480 32.79 -5.76 -11.59
N ALA A 481 31.46 -5.94 -11.52
CA ALA A 481 30.62 -6.16 -12.69
C ALA A 481 30.01 -4.84 -13.17
N SER A 482 30.80 -3.76 -13.14
CA SER A 482 30.52 -2.57 -13.92
C SER A 482 30.46 -2.96 -15.40
N VAL A 483 29.28 -2.90 -16.01
CA VAL A 483 29.10 -2.85 -17.46
C VAL A 483 29.82 -1.59 -17.93
N THR A 484 31.10 -1.76 -18.25
CA THR A 484 31.96 -0.77 -18.88
C THR A 484 31.52 -0.66 -20.34
N GLY A 485 30.50 0.18 -20.57
CA GLY A 485 29.93 0.34 -21.90
C GLY A 485 28.81 1.38 -22.01
N LEU A 486 28.70 2.34 -21.08
CA LEU A 486 27.86 3.52 -21.29
C LEU A 486 28.76 4.68 -21.66
N GLY A 487 29.05 4.79 -22.96
CA GLY A 487 29.54 6.05 -23.52
C GLY A 487 28.50 7.13 -23.25
N GLU A 488 28.96 8.29 -22.80
CA GLU A 488 28.20 9.54 -22.82
C GLU A 488 27.70 9.76 -24.26
N THR A 489 26.45 9.41 -24.55
CA THR A 489 25.81 9.80 -25.80
C THR A 489 24.91 10.99 -25.53
N ASP A 490 25.43 12.16 -25.90
CA ASP A 490 24.72 13.42 -26.06
C ASP A 490 23.36 13.18 -26.74
N GLY A 491 22.28 13.35 -25.98
CA GLY A 491 21.04 14.05 -26.36
C GLY A 491 20.39 13.84 -27.74
N LYS A 492 20.71 12.79 -28.49
CA LYS A 492 20.10 12.45 -29.78
C LYS A 492 19.94 10.94 -29.84
N TRP A 493 18.82 10.47 -29.30
CA TRP A 493 18.36 9.10 -29.52
C TRP A 493 17.65 9.02 -30.87
N ASP A 494 17.89 7.92 -31.57
CA ASP A 494 17.43 7.66 -32.94
C ASP A 494 15.93 7.88 -33.11
N VAL A 495 15.56 8.55 -34.19
CA VAL A 495 14.21 9.10 -34.48
C VAL A 495 13.25 8.02 -34.99
N ASP A 496 13.68 6.75 -35.02
CA ASP A 496 13.01 5.68 -35.76
C ASP A 496 11.92 4.97 -34.95
N GLY A 497 11.61 5.41 -33.72
CA GLY A 497 10.45 4.92 -32.96
C GLY A 497 10.50 3.45 -32.49
N GLU A 498 11.50 2.67 -32.91
CA GLU A 498 11.62 1.22 -32.62
C GLU A 498 12.77 0.84 -31.68
N GLY A 499 13.68 1.77 -31.34
CA GLY A 499 14.88 1.47 -30.55
C GLY A 499 14.60 0.83 -29.19
N TRP A 500 13.49 1.23 -28.56
CA TRP A 500 13.04 0.66 -27.28
C TRP A 500 12.65 -0.82 -27.40
N ARG A 501 12.19 -1.31 -28.56
CA ARG A 501 11.85 -2.74 -28.76
C ARG A 501 13.08 -3.62 -28.67
N ARG A 502 14.21 -3.16 -29.21
CA ARG A 502 15.50 -3.86 -29.15
C ARG A 502 16.01 -3.92 -27.71
N ILE A 503 15.93 -2.81 -26.99
CA ILE A 503 16.34 -2.72 -25.57
C ILE A 503 15.45 -3.64 -24.72
N MET A 504 14.13 -3.58 -24.96
CA MET A 504 13.15 -4.44 -24.29
C MET A 504 13.51 -5.92 -24.46
N ARG A 505 13.69 -6.39 -25.70
CA ARG A 505 13.99 -7.80 -26.01
C ARG A 505 15.38 -8.26 -25.55
N GLY A 506 16.30 -7.33 -25.32
CA GLY A 506 17.64 -7.60 -24.83
C GLY A 506 17.75 -7.36 -23.33
N GLU A 507 18.28 -6.19 -22.98
CA GLU A 507 18.69 -5.83 -21.63
C GLU A 507 17.54 -5.85 -20.62
N THR A 508 16.35 -5.35 -20.99
CA THR A 508 15.22 -5.26 -20.05
C THR A 508 14.68 -6.63 -19.64
N LEU A 509 14.43 -7.53 -20.60
CA LEU A 509 13.93 -8.88 -20.28
C LEU A 509 14.97 -9.72 -19.54
N GLN A 510 16.26 -9.56 -19.87
CA GLN A 510 17.34 -10.21 -19.12
C GLN A 510 17.40 -9.71 -17.67
N ALA A 511 17.29 -8.40 -17.45
CA ALA A 511 17.28 -7.81 -16.11
C ALA A 511 16.06 -8.27 -15.29
N LEU A 512 14.87 -8.31 -15.92
CA LEU A 512 13.66 -8.84 -15.29
C LEU A 512 13.77 -10.33 -14.98
N GLU A 513 14.38 -11.13 -15.85
CA GLU A 513 14.60 -12.56 -15.60
C GLU A 513 15.49 -12.78 -14.37
N LEU A 514 16.59 -12.02 -14.23
CA LEU A 514 17.44 -12.08 -13.04
C LEU A 514 16.68 -11.68 -11.76
N ALA A 515 15.80 -10.69 -11.86
CA ALA A 515 14.92 -10.31 -10.76
C ALA A 515 13.94 -11.43 -10.40
N VAL A 516 13.37 -12.13 -11.39
CA VAL A 516 12.51 -13.32 -11.20
C VAL A 516 13.28 -14.42 -10.48
N LEU A 517 14.50 -14.73 -10.92
CA LEU A 517 15.36 -15.75 -10.30
C LEU A 517 15.61 -15.43 -8.82
N ARG A 518 15.88 -14.16 -8.48
CA ARG A 518 16.06 -13.70 -7.10
C ARG A 518 14.80 -13.95 -6.26
N VAL A 519 13.65 -13.42 -6.67
CA VAL A 519 12.41 -13.53 -5.87
C VAL A 519 11.93 -14.98 -5.75
N ALA A 520 12.18 -15.82 -6.77
CA ALA A 520 11.88 -17.25 -6.72
C ALA A 520 12.80 -18.01 -5.73
N LYS A 521 14.10 -17.69 -5.70
CA LYS A 521 15.04 -18.25 -4.71
C LYS A 521 14.70 -17.84 -3.28
N GLU A 522 14.24 -16.60 -3.09
CA GLU A 522 13.82 -16.08 -1.78
C GLU A 522 12.43 -16.57 -1.33
N ARG A 523 11.72 -17.36 -2.16
CA ARG A 523 10.34 -17.81 -1.93
C ARG A 523 9.35 -16.64 -1.72
N GLN A 524 9.61 -15.52 -2.37
CA GLN A 524 8.77 -14.31 -2.34
C GLN A 524 7.93 -14.15 -3.61
N ILE A 525 7.41 -15.26 -4.15
CA ILE A 525 6.57 -15.26 -5.35
C ILE A 525 5.31 -16.10 -5.09
N GLN A 526 4.15 -15.50 -5.35
CA GLN A 526 2.84 -16.11 -5.24
C GLN A 526 2.47 -16.88 -6.53
N THR A 527 1.46 -17.76 -6.46
CA THR A 527 1.05 -18.61 -7.59
C THR A 527 0.59 -17.81 -8.80
N ARG A 528 -0.12 -16.70 -8.56
CA ARG A 528 -0.60 -15.78 -9.59
C ARG A 528 0.54 -15.06 -10.31
N GLU A 529 1.48 -14.51 -9.55
CA GLU A 529 2.66 -13.81 -10.09
C GLU A 529 3.47 -14.77 -10.95
N LEU A 530 3.72 -15.98 -10.44
CA LEU A 530 4.42 -17.04 -11.14
C LEU A 530 3.74 -17.41 -12.47
N ALA A 531 2.44 -17.70 -12.45
CA ALA A 531 1.69 -18.07 -13.65
C ALA A 531 1.70 -16.95 -14.70
N THR A 532 1.52 -15.70 -14.25
CA THR A 532 1.48 -14.52 -15.12
C THR A 532 2.85 -14.20 -15.71
N ILE A 533 3.93 -14.34 -14.94
CA ILE A 533 5.30 -14.12 -15.41
C ILE A 533 5.66 -15.10 -16.53
N ILE A 534 5.38 -16.40 -16.33
CA ILE A 534 5.63 -17.42 -17.35
C ILE A 534 4.78 -17.18 -18.60
N TRP A 535 3.51 -16.80 -18.43
CA TRP A 535 2.66 -16.40 -19.54
C TRP A 535 3.22 -15.20 -20.30
N CYS A 536 3.70 -14.16 -19.61
CA CYS A 536 4.29 -12.97 -20.26
C CYS A 536 5.54 -13.34 -21.06
N PHE A 537 6.44 -14.16 -20.53
CA PHE A 537 7.60 -14.64 -21.28
C PHE A 537 7.19 -15.42 -22.53
N ALA A 538 6.14 -16.24 -22.44
CA ALA A 538 5.60 -16.98 -23.58
C ALA A 538 4.98 -16.09 -24.67
N VAL A 539 4.36 -14.97 -24.29
CA VAL A 539 3.81 -13.99 -25.24
C VAL A 539 4.92 -13.16 -25.88
N LEU A 540 5.92 -12.76 -25.10
CA LEU A 540 7.07 -11.98 -25.56
C LEU A 540 8.10 -12.81 -26.35
N ASP A 541 7.88 -14.12 -26.49
CA ASP A 541 8.80 -15.06 -27.13
C ASP A 541 10.21 -15.02 -26.49
N TYR A 542 10.25 -14.88 -25.17
CA TYR A 542 11.47 -14.84 -24.39
C TYR A 542 11.68 -16.17 -23.67
N MET A 543 12.79 -16.84 -23.97
CA MET A 543 13.16 -18.10 -23.33
C MET A 543 13.99 -17.82 -22.07
N PRO A 544 13.43 -17.99 -20.85
CA PRO A 544 14.21 -17.88 -19.63
C PRO A 544 15.28 -18.96 -19.54
N HIS A 545 16.40 -18.65 -18.89
CA HIS A 545 17.48 -19.58 -18.62
C HIS A 545 16.99 -20.74 -17.74
N ALA A 546 17.63 -21.90 -17.93
CA ALA A 546 17.26 -23.13 -17.24
C ALA A 546 17.23 -22.98 -15.70
N GLU A 547 18.14 -22.18 -15.13
CA GLU A 547 18.16 -21.92 -13.69
C GLU A 547 16.90 -21.18 -13.20
N THR A 548 16.46 -20.16 -13.94
CA THR A 548 15.22 -19.42 -13.66
C THR A 548 14.01 -20.33 -13.76
N VAL A 549 13.94 -21.16 -14.81
CA VAL A 549 12.86 -22.14 -14.98
C VAL A 549 12.81 -23.11 -13.80
N CYS A 550 13.95 -23.70 -13.40
CA CYS A 550 14.00 -24.60 -12.26
C CYS A 550 13.56 -23.92 -10.95
N ALA A 551 14.01 -22.69 -10.69
CA ALA A 551 13.62 -21.95 -9.49
C ALA A 551 12.11 -21.68 -9.44
N ILE A 552 11.52 -21.28 -10.58
CA ILE A 552 10.07 -21.08 -10.71
C ILE A 552 9.32 -22.40 -10.51
N GLU A 553 9.76 -23.49 -11.14
CA GLU A 553 9.14 -24.80 -11.02
C GLU A 553 9.14 -25.30 -9.57
N ASP A 554 10.24 -25.12 -8.84
CA ASP A 554 10.33 -25.49 -7.43
C ASP A 554 9.31 -24.74 -6.58
N VAL A 555 9.16 -23.42 -6.78
CA VAL A 555 8.13 -22.65 -6.08
C VAL A 555 6.72 -23.10 -6.48
N GLY A 556 6.51 -23.40 -7.76
CA GLY A 556 5.24 -23.94 -8.25
C GLY A 556 4.88 -25.26 -7.56
N VAL A 557 5.85 -26.13 -7.31
CA VAL A 557 5.65 -27.38 -6.56
C VAL A 557 5.32 -27.08 -5.10
N ASP A 558 6.06 -26.18 -4.45
CA ASP A 558 5.87 -25.79 -3.05
C ASP A 558 4.47 -25.19 -2.79
N HIS A 559 3.87 -24.54 -3.80
CA HIS A 559 2.58 -23.87 -3.71
C HIS A 559 1.47 -24.52 -4.54
N LEU A 560 1.64 -25.79 -4.95
CA LEU A 560 0.72 -26.49 -5.84
C LEU A 560 -0.75 -26.41 -5.38
N GLU A 561 -1.00 -26.54 -4.08
CA GLU A 561 -2.36 -26.50 -3.51
C GLU A 561 -3.02 -25.13 -3.60
N ARG A 562 -2.24 -24.04 -3.64
CA ARG A 562 -2.74 -22.65 -3.64
C ARG A 562 -3.15 -22.14 -5.01
N PHE A 563 -2.74 -22.81 -6.09
CA PHE A 563 -3.13 -22.42 -7.45
C PHE A 563 -4.65 -22.45 -7.63
N ASN A 564 -5.21 -21.32 -8.05
CA ASN A 564 -6.58 -21.21 -8.53
C ASN A 564 -6.68 -21.70 -9.99
N THR A 565 -7.90 -21.81 -10.51
CA THR A 565 -8.16 -22.33 -11.86
C THR A 565 -7.49 -21.51 -12.97
N GLN A 566 -7.46 -20.17 -12.83
CA GLN A 566 -6.89 -19.28 -13.84
C GLN A 566 -5.36 -19.36 -13.87
N ASP A 567 -4.72 -19.39 -12.69
CA ASP A 567 -3.28 -19.55 -12.55
C ASP A 567 -2.80 -20.87 -13.18
N VAL A 568 -3.54 -21.98 -12.96
CA VAL A 568 -3.23 -23.29 -13.57
C VAL A 568 -3.24 -23.19 -15.08
N VAL A 569 -4.25 -22.54 -15.65
CA VAL A 569 -4.44 -22.40 -17.09
C VAL A 569 -3.30 -21.59 -17.72
N LEU A 570 -3.00 -20.42 -17.13
CA LEU A 570 -1.94 -19.53 -17.62
C LEU A 570 -0.57 -20.20 -17.56
N LEU A 571 -0.27 -20.88 -16.44
CA LEU A 571 1.00 -21.56 -16.25
C LEU A 571 1.18 -22.74 -17.22
N LEU A 572 0.17 -23.60 -17.37
CA LEU A 572 0.22 -24.72 -18.31
C LEU A 572 0.42 -24.24 -19.75
N TRP A 573 -0.32 -23.21 -20.16
CA TRP A 573 -0.19 -22.65 -21.50
C TRP A 573 1.19 -22.03 -21.73
N GLY A 574 1.69 -21.24 -20.78
CA GLY A 574 3.00 -20.60 -20.91
C GLY A 574 4.13 -21.62 -20.97
N LEU A 575 4.09 -22.67 -20.15
CA LEU A 575 5.06 -23.78 -20.21
C LEU A 575 5.02 -24.49 -21.57
N ALA A 576 3.81 -24.82 -22.06
CA ALA A 576 3.64 -25.51 -23.34
C ALA A 576 4.16 -24.66 -24.51
N ARG A 577 3.81 -23.37 -24.55
CA ARG A 577 4.22 -22.44 -25.60
C ARG A 577 5.73 -22.19 -25.60
N LEU A 578 6.35 -22.09 -24.42
CA LEU A 578 7.79 -21.90 -24.29
C LEU A 578 8.63 -23.17 -24.56
N GLY A 579 8.05 -24.29 -24.98
CA GLY A 579 8.88 -25.48 -25.16
C GLY A 579 9.26 -26.18 -23.85
N LEU A 580 8.85 -25.66 -22.69
CA LEU A 580 9.34 -26.10 -21.37
C LEU A 580 8.66 -27.40 -20.97
N ARG A 581 9.45 -28.38 -20.54
CA ARG A 581 8.94 -29.69 -20.13
C ARG A 581 8.13 -29.62 -18.84
N GLY A 582 8.45 -28.67 -17.96
CA GLY A 582 7.86 -28.61 -16.63
C GLY A 582 8.46 -29.65 -15.69
N ASN A 583 8.64 -29.32 -14.41
CA ASN A 583 8.86 -30.33 -13.37
C ASN A 583 7.69 -31.32 -13.38
N ARG A 584 7.99 -32.62 -13.47
CA ARG A 584 6.97 -33.67 -13.59
C ARG A 584 5.93 -33.63 -12.47
N LYS A 585 6.33 -33.31 -11.24
CA LYS A 585 5.41 -33.17 -10.10
C LYS A 585 4.47 -31.99 -10.28
N LEU A 586 5.00 -30.86 -10.75
CA LEU A 586 4.24 -29.64 -11.02
C LEU A 586 3.20 -29.90 -12.10
N VAL A 587 3.63 -30.37 -13.28
CA VAL A 587 2.73 -30.62 -14.42
C VAL A 587 1.64 -31.62 -14.05
N GLN A 588 1.97 -32.74 -13.40
CA GLN A 588 0.97 -33.72 -12.96
C GLN A 588 -0.03 -33.14 -11.96
N GLY A 589 0.45 -32.32 -11.02
CA GLY A 589 -0.38 -31.62 -10.05
C GLY A 589 -1.33 -30.61 -10.69
N LEU A 590 -0.81 -29.78 -11.60
CA LEU A 590 -1.58 -28.81 -12.37
C LEU A 590 -2.61 -29.51 -13.26
N SER A 591 -2.24 -30.58 -13.97
CA SER A 591 -3.17 -31.41 -14.75
C SER A 591 -4.27 -32.01 -13.89
N ALA A 592 -3.95 -32.43 -12.66
CA ALA A 592 -4.95 -32.95 -11.73
C ALA A 592 -5.95 -31.86 -11.30
N LYS A 593 -5.49 -30.63 -11.05
CA LYS A 593 -6.36 -29.49 -10.78
C LYS A 593 -7.17 -29.07 -12.01
N ALA A 594 -6.56 -29.06 -13.18
CA ALA A 594 -7.21 -28.71 -14.43
C ALA A 594 -8.35 -29.67 -14.79
N ARG A 595 -8.32 -30.95 -14.35
CA ARG A 595 -9.44 -31.90 -14.50
C ARG A 595 -10.76 -31.39 -13.90
N MET A 596 -10.71 -30.53 -12.89
CA MET A 596 -11.91 -29.93 -12.29
C MET A 596 -12.69 -29.06 -13.30
N LEU A 597 -12.03 -28.51 -14.32
CA LEU A 597 -12.67 -27.74 -15.41
C LEU A 597 -13.54 -28.61 -16.33
N PHE A 598 -13.39 -29.94 -16.30
CA PHE A 598 -14.05 -30.88 -17.21
C PHE A 598 -15.20 -31.65 -16.55
N ILE A 599 -15.55 -31.33 -15.30
CA ILE A 599 -16.66 -31.96 -14.58
C ILE A 599 -18.02 -31.52 -15.18
N PRO A 600 -19.01 -32.42 -15.33
CA PRO A 600 -20.34 -32.06 -15.81
C PRO A 600 -21.02 -31.04 -14.89
N GLY A 601 -21.43 -29.89 -15.43
CA GLY A 601 -22.05 -28.78 -14.67
C GLY A 601 -21.19 -27.52 -14.52
N ALA A 602 -19.95 -27.53 -15.02
CA ALA A 602 -19.09 -26.33 -15.03
C ALA A 602 -19.65 -25.21 -15.96
N PRO A 603 -19.47 -23.92 -15.60
CA PRO A 603 -20.05 -22.78 -16.32
C PRO A 603 -19.61 -22.72 -17.80
N THR A 604 -20.54 -22.28 -18.66
CA THR A 604 -20.41 -22.23 -20.13
C THR A 604 -19.26 -21.37 -20.66
N LYS A 605 -18.79 -20.37 -19.90
CA LYS A 605 -17.58 -19.56 -20.23
C LYS A 605 -16.27 -20.38 -20.26
N ALA A 606 -16.26 -21.63 -19.80
CA ALA A 606 -15.09 -22.51 -19.79
C ALA A 606 -14.74 -23.18 -21.14
N LYS A 607 -15.38 -22.84 -22.27
CA LYS A 607 -15.14 -23.57 -23.53
C LYS A 607 -13.75 -23.29 -24.12
N GLU A 608 -13.36 -22.02 -24.25
CA GLU A 608 -12.04 -21.65 -24.78
C GLU A 608 -10.92 -21.98 -23.80
N THR A 609 -11.13 -21.73 -22.50
CA THR A 609 -10.23 -22.14 -21.43
C THR A 609 -9.94 -23.66 -21.46
N ARG A 610 -10.97 -24.48 -21.70
CA ARG A 610 -10.81 -25.94 -21.83
C ARG A 610 -10.01 -26.34 -23.06
N LYS A 611 -10.26 -25.71 -24.22
CA LYS A 611 -9.46 -25.98 -25.43
C LYS A 611 -7.99 -25.64 -25.21
N MET A 612 -7.72 -24.50 -24.58
CA MET A 612 -6.37 -24.05 -24.30
C MET A 612 -5.62 -25.01 -23.38
N VAL A 613 -6.28 -25.47 -22.30
CA VAL A 613 -5.73 -26.49 -21.41
C VAL A 613 -5.52 -27.81 -22.14
N MET A 614 -6.47 -28.27 -22.96
CA MET A 614 -6.31 -29.52 -23.72
C MET A 614 -5.13 -29.45 -24.68
N TRP A 615 -4.97 -28.33 -25.39
CA TRP A 615 -3.82 -28.10 -26.26
C TRP A 615 -2.50 -28.11 -25.45
N ALA A 616 -2.45 -27.34 -24.36
CA ALA A 616 -1.25 -27.24 -23.53
C ALA A 616 -0.83 -28.61 -22.95
N LEU A 617 -1.79 -29.39 -22.47
CA LEU A 617 -1.53 -30.75 -21.97
C LEU A 617 -1.07 -31.69 -23.08
N SER A 618 -1.66 -31.60 -24.27
CA SER A 618 -1.25 -32.41 -25.42
C SER A 618 0.19 -32.10 -25.86
N GLU A 619 0.58 -30.82 -25.89
CA GLU A 619 1.95 -30.40 -26.20
C GLU A 619 2.96 -30.86 -25.13
N LEU A 620 2.59 -30.83 -23.85
CA LEU A 620 3.45 -31.31 -22.77
C LEU A 620 3.61 -32.84 -22.81
N GLU A 621 2.53 -33.59 -23.11
CA GLU A 621 2.55 -35.06 -23.20
C GLU A 621 3.32 -35.59 -24.44
N THR A 622 3.13 -34.98 -25.61
CA THR A 622 3.86 -35.38 -26.83
C THR A 622 5.37 -35.25 -26.67
N ARG A 623 5.81 -34.26 -25.90
CA ARG A 623 7.23 -34.02 -25.59
C ARG A 623 7.80 -34.98 -24.55
N GLU A 624 7.00 -35.46 -23.59
CA GLU A 624 7.40 -36.57 -22.72
C GLU A 624 7.68 -37.86 -23.54
N ILE A 625 6.87 -38.12 -24.57
CA ILE A 625 6.98 -39.32 -25.40
C ILE A 625 8.19 -39.24 -26.35
N GLY A 626 8.46 -38.08 -26.94
CA GLY A 626 9.64 -37.85 -27.80
C GLY A 626 10.97 -38.07 -27.08
N SER A 627 11.07 -37.68 -25.80
CA SER A 627 12.26 -37.91 -24.97
C SER A 627 12.51 -39.38 -24.64
N LYS A 628 11.46 -40.18 -24.45
CA LYS A 628 11.60 -41.63 -24.23
C LYS A 628 12.12 -42.34 -25.48
N LYS A 629 11.72 -41.88 -26.67
CA LYS A 629 12.26 -42.36 -27.94
C LYS A 629 13.74 -41.99 -28.10
N MET A 630 14.14 -40.73 -27.88
CA MET A 630 15.55 -40.32 -27.94
C MET A 630 16.44 -41.02 -26.91
N ASN A 631 15.99 -41.21 -25.66
CA ASN A 631 16.75 -41.98 -24.67
C ASN A 631 16.80 -43.49 -24.96
N SER A 632 15.87 -44.02 -25.76
CA SER A 632 15.90 -45.41 -26.24
C SER A 632 16.75 -45.61 -27.51
N GLU A 633 16.98 -44.55 -28.29
CA GLU A 633 17.83 -44.57 -29.48
C GLU A 633 19.30 -44.26 -29.16
N GLY A 634 19.59 -43.52 -28.08
CA GLY A 634 20.96 -43.33 -27.57
C GLY A 634 21.54 -44.53 -26.81
N ASN A 635 20.78 -45.64 -26.70
CA ASN A 635 21.19 -46.87 -26.03
C ASN A 635 21.04 -48.10 -26.96
N ARG A 636 21.24 -47.90 -28.27
CA ARG A 636 21.30 -48.94 -29.30
C ARG A 636 22.62 -48.94 -30.03
#